data_AF-A0A7S4C4K6-F1
#
_entry.id   AF-A0A7S4C4K6-F1
#
_cell.length_a   1.000
_cell.length_b   1.000
_cell.length_c   1.000
_cell.angle_alpha   90.00
_cell.angle_beta   90.00
_cell.angle_gamma   90.00
#
_symmetry.space_group_name_H-M   'P 1'
#
loop_
_entity.id
_entity.type
_entity.pdbx_description
1 polymer ?
#
loop_
_entity_poly.entity_id
_entity_poly.type
_entity_poly.pdbx_seq_one_letter_code
_entity_poly.pdbx_strand_id
1 'polypeptide(L)'
;RAPDESAPGTPLATVGKTRRFASAKRAAPSARANRLAAVAPGFFYPLMARYDDPNHTFLLLTEDSFLLEALLQTLAAVLRGVAACPCARRMLRALWEFAWVLRFHDEAVVRRGVLVAVASIAQAAVPAVLMQELDGELDELQDYLRYCVEADVDEGCKQLAVVCHSLYRQQMQDFTQEQAIRFL
;
A
#
# COMPACT_ATOMS: atom_id res chain seq x y z
N ARG A 1 -16.06 -51.29 65.96
CA ARG A 1 -14.77 -51.58 66.62
C ARG A 1 -13.82 -52.00 65.51
N ALA A 2 -12.88 -51.15 65.12
CA ALA A 2 -11.78 -51.45 64.19
C ALA A 2 -10.64 -52.17 64.97
N PRO A 3 -9.43 -52.45 64.43
CA PRO A 3 -8.84 -52.12 63.12
C PRO A 3 -8.97 -53.30 62.12
N ASP A 4 -8.22 -53.52 61.02
CA ASP A 4 -7.10 -52.87 60.28
C ASP A 4 -7.14 -53.41 58.80
N GLU A 5 -6.23 -53.26 57.81
CA GLU A 5 -4.92 -52.61 57.55
C GLU A 5 -4.76 -52.38 56.02
N SER A 6 -3.69 -51.70 55.58
CA SER A 6 -3.01 -51.77 54.26
C SER A 6 -3.30 -50.67 53.21
N ALA A 7 -2.22 -50.28 52.54
CA ALA A 7 -2.05 -49.16 51.60
C ALA A 7 -1.52 -49.71 50.24
N PRO A 8 -1.13 -48.91 49.21
CA PRO A 8 -1.07 -47.44 49.13
C PRO A 8 -1.72 -46.82 47.88
N GLY A 9 -1.88 -45.49 47.93
CA GLY A 9 -2.20 -44.69 46.74
C GLY A 9 -0.96 -44.45 45.87
N THR A 10 -1.09 -44.68 44.56
CA THR A 10 -0.06 -44.33 43.57
C THR A 10 -0.32 -42.93 43.02
N PRO A 11 0.43 -41.88 43.43
CA PRO A 11 0.39 -40.61 42.71
C PRO A 11 1.00 -40.82 41.32
N LEU A 12 0.22 -40.54 40.27
CA LEU A 12 0.72 -40.58 38.90
C LEU A 12 1.93 -39.65 38.77
N ALA A 13 3.08 -40.22 38.42
CA ALA A 13 4.33 -39.48 38.32
C ALA A 13 4.19 -38.32 37.33
N THR A 14 4.53 -37.10 37.76
CA THR A 14 4.52 -35.91 36.89
C THR A 14 5.70 -35.96 35.91
N VAL A 15 5.48 -36.68 34.80
CA VAL A 15 6.46 -36.88 33.73
C VAL A 15 6.97 -35.54 33.21
N GLY A 16 8.26 -35.29 33.38
CA GLY A 16 9.00 -34.24 32.69
C GLY A 16 8.62 -32.80 33.05
N LYS A 17 9.22 -32.27 34.14
CA LYS A 17 9.45 -30.82 34.28
C LYS A 17 10.46 -30.35 33.21
N THR A 18 10.00 -30.25 31.97
CA THR A 18 10.80 -29.78 30.83
C THR A 18 11.15 -28.32 31.03
N ARG A 19 12.41 -28.06 31.40
CA ARG A 19 12.94 -26.70 31.61
C ARG A 19 13.03 -25.99 30.27
N ARG A 20 11.93 -25.34 29.84
CA ARG A 20 11.90 -24.51 28.62
C ARG A 20 12.96 -23.41 28.73
N PHE A 21 14.08 -23.61 28.04
CA PHE A 21 15.04 -22.55 27.73
C PHE A 21 14.41 -21.61 26.71
N ALA A 22 13.55 -20.71 27.19
CA ALA A 22 13.13 -19.57 26.40
C ALA A 22 14.37 -18.73 26.10
N SER A 23 14.82 -18.71 24.84
CA SER A 23 15.80 -17.72 24.39
C SER A 23 15.25 -16.33 24.73
N ALA A 24 16.08 -15.48 25.32
CA ALA A 24 15.65 -14.16 25.76
C ALA A 24 14.97 -13.42 24.61
N LYS A 25 13.83 -12.74 24.87
CA LYS A 25 13.10 -11.99 23.83
C LYS A 25 14.09 -11.10 23.09
N ARG A 26 14.33 -11.41 21.81
CA ARG A 26 15.21 -10.62 20.95
C ARG A 26 14.73 -9.17 21.02
N ALA A 27 15.64 -8.25 21.39
CA ALA A 27 15.29 -6.85 21.50
C ALA A 27 14.61 -6.37 20.21
N ALA A 28 13.55 -5.57 20.34
CA ALA A 28 12.86 -5.03 19.17
C ALA A 28 13.88 -4.30 18.28
N PRO A 29 13.86 -4.52 16.95
CA PRO A 29 14.83 -3.89 16.06
C PRO A 29 14.72 -2.37 16.18
N SER A 30 15.85 -1.71 16.42
CA SER A 30 15.89 -0.26 16.59
C SER A 30 15.47 0.43 15.29
N ALA A 31 14.64 1.47 15.41
CA ALA A 31 14.24 2.29 14.28
C ALA A 31 15.47 2.88 13.60
N ARG A 32 15.61 2.66 12.29
CA ARG A 32 16.73 3.14 11.49
C ARG A 32 16.23 4.13 10.44
N ALA A 33 16.96 5.24 10.26
CA ALA A 33 16.69 6.19 9.20
C ALA A 33 16.63 5.49 7.83
N ASN A 34 15.57 5.76 7.06
CA ASN A 34 15.36 5.17 5.74
C ASN A 34 16.39 5.74 4.75
N ARG A 35 17.29 4.89 4.24
CA ARG A 35 18.32 5.28 3.26
C ARG A 35 17.74 5.66 1.90
N LEU A 36 16.59 5.09 1.52
CA LEU A 36 15.94 5.39 0.24
C LEU A 36 15.37 6.82 0.23
N ALA A 37 14.85 7.30 1.36
CA ALA A 37 14.23 8.62 1.46
C ALA A 37 15.18 9.79 1.11
N ALA A 38 16.49 9.61 1.31
CA ALA A 38 17.51 10.62 0.98
C ALA A 38 17.80 10.74 -0.53
N VAL A 39 17.46 9.71 -1.33
CA VAL A 39 17.77 9.67 -2.78
C VAL A 39 16.53 9.56 -3.66
N ALA A 40 15.42 9.00 -3.16
CA ALA A 40 14.21 8.74 -3.94
C ALA A 40 13.68 9.96 -4.71
N PRO A 41 13.56 11.18 -4.12
CA PRO A 41 13.18 12.37 -4.88
C PRO A 41 14.04 12.64 -6.13
N GLY A 42 15.35 12.35 -6.05
CA GLY A 42 16.31 12.56 -7.14
C GLY A 42 16.19 11.56 -8.30
N PHE A 43 15.46 10.45 -8.12
CA PHE A 43 15.10 9.54 -9.21
C PHE A 43 13.63 9.70 -9.62
N PHE A 44 12.75 9.92 -8.65
CA PHE A 44 11.30 9.92 -8.82
C PHE A 44 10.80 11.03 -9.76
N TYR A 45 11.20 12.29 -9.53
CA TYR A 45 10.74 13.39 -10.37
C TYR A 45 11.35 13.37 -11.79
N PRO A 46 12.66 13.08 -11.99
CA PRO A 46 13.21 12.93 -13.34
C PRO A 46 12.58 11.80 -14.16
N LEU A 47 12.12 10.71 -13.53
CA LEU A 47 11.43 9.61 -14.22
C LEU A 47 10.05 9.99 -14.76
N MET A 48 9.39 11.02 -14.23
CA MET A 48 8.12 11.54 -14.75
C MET A 48 8.29 12.68 -15.76
N ALA A 49 9.51 13.20 -15.95
CA ALA A 49 9.75 14.37 -16.79
C ALA A 49 9.93 13.97 -18.27
N ARG A 50 9.20 14.64 -19.18
CA ARG A 50 9.26 14.43 -20.64
C ARG A 50 8.92 13.00 -21.08
N TYR A 51 8.05 12.32 -20.34
CA TYR A 51 7.50 11.01 -20.72
C TYR A 51 6.64 11.06 -21.99
N ASP A 52 6.20 12.26 -22.35
CA ASP A 52 5.33 12.66 -23.45
C ASP A 52 6.09 13.26 -24.65
N ASP A 53 7.42 13.34 -24.59
CA ASP A 53 8.24 14.01 -25.60
C ASP A 53 8.55 13.08 -26.80
N PRO A 54 8.01 13.35 -28.01
CA PRO A 54 8.17 12.49 -29.18
C PRO A 54 9.60 12.51 -29.77
N ASN A 55 10.51 13.31 -29.21
CA ASN A 55 11.92 13.35 -29.60
C ASN A 55 12.79 12.41 -28.75
N HIS A 56 12.20 11.63 -27.84
CA HIS A 56 12.89 10.59 -27.07
C HIS A 56 12.90 9.24 -27.81
N THR A 57 13.82 8.36 -27.41
CA THR A 57 14.01 7.03 -28.01
C THR A 57 12.82 6.07 -27.80
N PHE A 58 11.91 6.40 -26.88
CA PHE A 58 10.74 5.59 -26.54
C PHE A 58 9.47 6.42 -26.66
N LEU A 59 8.45 5.87 -27.31
CA LEU A 59 7.15 6.49 -27.52
C LEU A 59 6.17 5.95 -26.48
N LEU A 60 6.36 6.34 -25.22
CA LEU A 60 5.66 5.77 -24.05
C LEU A 60 4.13 5.86 -24.13
N LEU A 61 3.61 6.92 -24.75
CA LEU A 61 2.17 7.17 -24.94
C LEU A 61 1.55 6.39 -26.12
N THR A 62 2.34 5.61 -26.87
CA THR A 62 1.86 4.79 -27.98
C THR A 62 2.54 3.42 -27.98
N GLU A 63 3.66 3.28 -28.67
CA GLU A 63 4.31 2.00 -28.99
C GLU A 63 4.93 1.35 -27.75
N ASP A 64 5.49 2.13 -26.83
CA ASP A 64 6.19 1.66 -25.63
C ASP A 64 5.27 1.56 -24.39
N SER A 65 3.98 1.25 -24.58
CA SER A 65 2.97 1.16 -23.50
C SER A 65 3.37 0.22 -22.33
N PHE A 66 4.12 -0.85 -22.59
CA PHE A 66 4.66 -1.72 -21.53
C PHE A 66 5.75 -1.05 -20.69
N LEU A 67 6.54 -0.15 -21.28
CA LEU A 67 7.54 0.64 -20.55
C LEU A 67 6.87 1.73 -19.72
N LEU A 68 5.73 2.28 -20.18
CA LEU A 68 4.89 3.18 -19.40
C LEU A 68 4.23 2.46 -18.21
N GLU A 69 3.74 1.23 -18.37
CA GLU A 69 3.32 0.39 -17.23
C GLU A 69 4.48 0.18 -16.24
N ALA A 70 5.67 -0.21 -16.73
CA ALA A 70 6.83 -0.45 -15.87
C ALA A 70 7.28 0.82 -15.12
N LEU A 71 7.16 2.00 -15.74
CA LEU A 71 7.40 3.30 -15.12
C LEU A 71 6.40 3.57 -13.98
N LEU A 72 5.10 3.41 -14.23
CA LEU A 72 4.04 3.55 -13.22
C LEU A 72 4.25 2.60 -12.03
N GLN A 73 4.54 1.32 -12.30
CA GLN A 73 4.84 0.33 -11.25
C GLN A 73 6.11 0.68 -10.47
N THR A 74 7.14 1.23 -11.13
CA THR A 74 8.40 1.66 -10.49
C THR A 74 8.17 2.85 -9.56
N LEU A 75 7.47 3.89 -10.02
CA LEU A 75 7.11 5.05 -9.18
C LEU A 75 6.28 4.62 -7.98
N ALA A 76 5.26 3.78 -8.20
CA ALA A 76 4.44 3.20 -7.15
C ALA A 76 5.27 2.42 -6.10
N ALA A 77 6.26 1.64 -6.54
CA ALA A 77 7.18 0.93 -5.64
C ALA A 77 8.09 1.87 -4.84
N VAL A 78 8.64 2.93 -5.47
CA VAL A 78 9.48 3.93 -4.81
C VAL A 78 8.67 4.70 -3.75
N LEU A 79 7.43 5.08 -4.04
CA LEU A 79 6.54 5.74 -3.08
C LEU A 79 6.27 4.87 -1.86
N ARG A 80 5.85 3.60 -2.05
CA ARG A 80 5.66 2.64 -0.93
C ARG A 80 6.95 2.46 -0.12
N GLY A 81 8.11 2.46 -0.77
CA GLY A 81 9.43 2.38 -0.12
C GLY A 81 9.81 3.59 0.74
N VAL A 82 9.10 4.71 0.64
CA VAL A 82 9.34 5.92 1.46
C VAL A 82 8.13 6.41 2.24
N ALA A 83 7.01 5.67 2.26
CA ALA A 83 5.73 6.08 2.86
C ALA A 83 5.86 6.76 4.26
N ALA A 84 6.63 6.17 5.17
CA ALA A 84 6.88 6.69 6.51
C ALA A 84 7.95 7.81 6.59
N CYS A 85 8.17 8.59 5.52
CA CYS A 85 9.21 9.62 5.43
C CYS A 85 8.65 10.96 4.92
N PRO A 86 9.21 12.12 5.33
CA PRO A 86 8.63 13.43 5.01
C PRO A 86 8.49 13.77 3.51
N CYS A 87 9.26 13.11 2.64
CA CYS A 87 9.17 13.27 1.19
C CYS A 87 7.91 12.61 0.57
N ALA A 88 7.31 11.62 1.24
CA ALA A 88 6.21 10.81 0.70
C ALA A 88 5.00 11.66 0.26
N ARG A 89 4.60 12.67 1.03
CA ARG A 89 3.45 13.54 0.71
C ARG A 89 3.55 14.19 -0.68
N ARG A 90 4.69 14.82 -0.99
CA ARG A 90 4.91 15.46 -2.30
C ARG A 90 5.07 14.45 -3.44
N MET A 91 5.64 13.28 -3.15
CA MET A 91 5.78 12.19 -4.12
C MET A 91 4.43 11.53 -4.43
N LEU A 92 3.55 11.44 -3.44
CA LEU A 92 2.16 10.98 -3.57
C LEU A 92 1.38 11.89 -4.53
N ARG A 93 1.37 13.20 -4.28
CA ARG A 93 0.68 14.18 -5.13
C ARG A 93 1.17 14.14 -6.59
N ALA A 94 2.48 14.08 -6.80
CA ALA A 94 3.04 13.99 -8.15
C ALA A 94 2.73 12.67 -8.86
N LEU A 95 2.70 11.53 -8.15
CA LEU A 95 2.27 10.25 -8.74
C LEU A 95 0.77 10.24 -9.04
N TRP A 96 -0.05 10.90 -8.21
CA TRP A 96 -1.47 11.09 -8.50
C TRP A 96 -1.64 11.85 -9.83
N GLU A 97 -1.05 13.05 -9.94
CA GLU A 97 -1.14 13.89 -11.13
C GLU A 97 -0.63 13.19 -12.40
N PHE A 98 0.48 12.46 -12.29
CA PHE A 98 1.06 11.68 -13.38
C PHE A 98 0.20 10.48 -13.80
N ALA A 99 -0.39 9.74 -12.85
CA ALA A 99 -1.23 8.59 -13.15
C ALA A 99 -2.66 8.99 -13.60
N TRP A 100 -3.20 10.09 -13.10
CA TRP A 100 -4.58 10.50 -13.36
C TRP A 100 -4.82 10.87 -14.82
N VAL A 101 -3.85 11.50 -15.49
CA VAL A 101 -3.92 11.81 -16.93
C VAL A 101 -3.89 10.56 -17.83
N LEU A 102 -3.40 9.42 -17.31
CA LEU A 102 -3.31 8.15 -18.04
C LEU A 102 -4.50 7.21 -17.80
N ARG A 103 -5.49 7.61 -16.98
CA ARG A 103 -6.55 6.71 -16.46
C ARG A 103 -7.47 6.10 -17.54
N PHE A 104 -7.57 6.72 -18.71
CA PHE A 104 -8.35 6.26 -19.87
C PHE A 104 -7.48 5.84 -21.06
N HIS A 105 -6.23 5.48 -20.85
CA HIS A 105 -5.33 5.00 -21.90
C HIS A 105 -5.88 3.75 -22.61
N ASP A 106 -5.77 3.66 -23.94
CA ASP A 106 -6.33 2.56 -24.75
C ASP A 106 -5.76 1.19 -24.35
N GLU A 107 -4.43 1.12 -24.21
CA GLU A 107 -3.75 -0.10 -23.77
C GLU A 107 -4.02 -0.44 -22.30
N ALA A 108 -4.60 -1.62 -22.07
CA ALA A 108 -5.00 -2.09 -20.74
C ALA A 108 -3.82 -2.21 -19.76
N VAL A 109 -2.60 -2.49 -20.26
CA VAL A 109 -1.39 -2.53 -19.41
C VAL A 109 -1.13 -1.20 -18.70
N VAL A 110 -1.37 -0.07 -19.37
CA VAL A 110 -1.21 1.26 -18.77
C VAL A 110 -2.31 1.52 -17.74
N ARG A 111 -3.57 1.15 -18.02
CA ARG A 111 -4.68 1.26 -17.05
C ARG A 111 -4.44 0.43 -15.78
N ARG A 112 -3.91 -0.79 -15.92
CA ARG A 112 -3.45 -1.59 -14.76
C ARG A 112 -2.34 -0.89 -13.99
N GLY A 113 -1.35 -0.31 -14.68
CA GLY A 113 -0.30 0.51 -14.08
C GLY A 113 -0.84 1.70 -13.27
N VAL A 114 -1.84 2.41 -13.81
CA VAL A 114 -2.53 3.52 -13.12
C VAL A 114 -3.24 3.03 -11.86
N LEU A 115 -4.01 1.93 -11.94
CA LEU A 115 -4.70 1.38 -10.78
C LEU A 115 -3.71 0.86 -9.71
N VAL A 116 -2.55 0.31 -10.10
CA VAL A 116 -1.46 -0.03 -9.17
C VAL A 116 -0.87 1.22 -8.50
N ALA A 117 -0.72 2.34 -9.22
CA ALA A 117 -0.28 3.61 -8.66
C ALA A 117 -1.32 4.18 -7.67
N VAL A 118 -2.60 4.20 -8.05
CA VAL A 118 -3.74 4.63 -7.21
C VAL A 118 -3.85 3.81 -5.92
N ALA A 119 -3.76 2.47 -6.00
CA ALA A 119 -3.72 1.59 -4.83
C ALA A 119 -2.50 1.86 -3.95
N SER A 120 -1.36 2.23 -4.54
CA SER A 120 -0.12 2.50 -3.81
C SER A 120 -0.11 3.85 -3.11
N ILE A 121 -0.81 4.85 -3.66
CA ILE A 121 -1.09 6.13 -3.03
C ILE A 121 -1.85 5.92 -1.71
N ALA A 122 -2.96 5.16 -1.75
CA ALA A 122 -3.72 4.84 -0.54
C ALA A 122 -2.93 4.01 0.50
N GLN A 123 -2.05 3.11 0.05
CA GLN A 123 -1.17 2.34 0.96
C GLN A 123 -0.02 3.16 1.57
N ALA A 124 0.45 4.20 0.89
CA ALA A 124 1.58 5.01 1.34
C ALA A 124 1.16 6.24 2.17
N ALA A 125 -0.13 6.58 2.17
CA ALA A 125 -0.66 7.73 2.88
C ALA A 125 -1.00 7.45 4.35
N VAL A 126 -0.98 8.51 5.14
CA VAL A 126 -1.74 8.60 6.40
C VAL A 126 -3.14 9.13 6.02
N PRO A 127 -4.25 8.64 6.61
CA PRO A 127 -5.60 9.03 6.21
C PRO A 127 -5.82 10.55 6.12
N ALA A 128 -5.42 11.31 7.15
CA ALA A 128 -5.55 12.76 7.14
C ALA A 128 -4.69 13.48 6.08
N VAL A 129 -3.62 12.86 5.57
CA VAL A 129 -2.85 13.38 4.44
C VAL A 129 -3.50 13.01 3.12
N LEU A 130 -4.06 11.80 2.98
CA LEU A 130 -4.78 11.39 1.77
C LEU A 130 -6.00 12.29 1.50
N MET A 131 -6.81 12.52 2.53
CA MET A 131 -7.99 13.39 2.43
C MET A 131 -7.62 14.86 2.14
N GLN A 132 -6.43 15.32 2.56
CA GLN A 132 -5.97 16.69 2.28
C GLN A 132 -5.34 16.83 0.89
N GLU A 133 -4.56 15.85 0.42
CA GLU A 133 -3.85 15.93 -0.87
C GLU A 133 -4.75 15.64 -2.07
N LEU A 134 -5.92 15.02 -1.89
CA LEU A 134 -6.90 14.67 -2.93
C LEU A 134 -8.28 15.33 -2.70
N ASP A 135 -8.33 16.42 -1.93
CA ASP A 135 -9.58 17.14 -1.66
C ASP A 135 -10.23 17.63 -2.97
N GLY A 136 -11.53 17.39 -3.12
CA GLY A 136 -12.28 17.62 -4.37
C GLY A 136 -12.06 16.58 -5.49
N GLU A 137 -11.05 15.71 -5.43
CA GLU A 137 -10.78 14.66 -6.44
C GLU A 137 -11.29 13.26 -6.03
N LEU A 138 -11.59 13.04 -4.75
CA LEU A 138 -12.03 11.74 -4.23
C LEU A 138 -13.35 11.23 -4.86
N ASP A 139 -14.29 12.11 -5.19
CA ASP A 139 -15.55 11.69 -5.83
C ASP A 139 -15.32 11.28 -7.30
N GLU A 140 -14.47 12.00 -8.04
CA GLU A 140 -14.07 11.59 -9.40
C GLU A 140 -13.34 10.24 -9.37
N LEU A 141 -12.56 9.98 -8.31
CA LEU A 141 -11.93 8.69 -8.08
C LEU A 141 -12.95 7.56 -7.83
N GLN A 142 -13.97 7.79 -7.00
CA GLN A 142 -15.01 6.77 -6.75
C GLN A 142 -15.78 6.45 -8.03
N ASP A 143 -16.08 7.46 -8.85
CA ASP A 143 -16.75 7.29 -10.15
C ASP A 143 -15.89 6.54 -11.17
N TYR A 144 -14.61 6.92 -11.31
CA TYR A 144 -13.66 6.22 -12.18
C TYR A 144 -13.46 4.75 -11.78
N LEU A 145 -13.26 4.48 -10.48
CA LEU A 145 -13.09 3.12 -9.99
C LEU A 145 -14.36 2.28 -10.19
N ARG A 146 -15.55 2.88 -10.05
CA ARG A 146 -16.83 2.23 -10.37
C ARG A 146 -16.91 1.89 -11.87
N TYR A 147 -16.61 2.86 -12.74
CA TYR A 147 -16.53 2.64 -14.19
C TYR A 147 -15.57 1.49 -14.54
N CYS A 148 -14.38 1.41 -13.93
CA CYS A 148 -13.44 0.32 -14.19
C CYS A 148 -13.97 -1.06 -13.75
N VAL A 149 -14.76 -1.15 -12.69
CA VAL A 149 -15.39 -2.42 -12.26
C VAL A 149 -16.54 -2.83 -13.18
N GLU A 150 -17.36 -1.87 -13.61
CA GLU A 150 -18.59 -2.11 -14.38
C GLU A 150 -18.36 -2.26 -15.90
N ALA A 151 -17.39 -1.53 -16.46
CA ALA A 151 -17.31 -1.28 -17.91
C ALA A 151 -15.92 -1.48 -18.56
N ASP A 152 -14.82 -1.71 -17.82
CA ASP A 152 -13.54 -2.06 -18.45
C ASP A 152 -13.65 -3.44 -19.13
N VAL A 153 -12.88 -3.65 -20.21
CA VAL A 153 -12.77 -4.93 -20.91
C VAL A 153 -11.72 -5.86 -20.29
N ASP A 154 -10.78 -5.31 -19.51
CA ASP A 154 -9.70 -6.07 -18.88
C ASP A 154 -10.06 -6.50 -17.45
N GLU A 155 -10.06 -7.81 -17.21
CA GLU A 155 -10.35 -8.39 -15.89
C GLU A 155 -9.31 -8.01 -14.82
N GLY A 156 -8.07 -7.70 -15.22
CA GLY A 156 -7.04 -7.17 -14.33
C GLY A 156 -7.37 -5.76 -13.84
N CYS A 157 -7.84 -4.89 -14.74
CA CYS A 157 -8.37 -3.57 -14.39
C CYS A 157 -9.55 -3.68 -13.40
N LYS A 158 -10.53 -4.54 -13.66
CA LYS A 158 -11.67 -4.77 -12.74
C LYS A 158 -11.20 -5.18 -11.35
N GLN A 159 -10.32 -6.18 -11.28
CA GLN A 159 -9.80 -6.70 -10.01
C GLN A 159 -9.01 -5.63 -9.24
N LEU A 160 -8.15 -4.88 -9.93
CA LEU A 160 -7.38 -3.77 -9.32
C LEU A 160 -8.30 -2.62 -8.87
N ALA A 161 -9.38 -2.33 -9.61
CA ALA A 161 -10.35 -1.31 -9.23
C ALA A 161 -11.16 -1.68 -7.98
N VAL A 162 -11.52 -2.97 -7.80
CA VAL A 162 -12.10 -3.48 -6.54
C VAL A 162 -11.12 -3.33 -5.37
N VAL A 163 -9.83 -3.59 -5.58
CA VAL A 163 -8.78 -3.38 -4.57
C VAL A 163 -8.58 -1.90 -4.23
N CYS A 164 -8.65 -1.00 -5.21
CA CYS A 164 -8.63 0.45 -4.97
C CYS A 164 -9.85 0.88 -4.15
N HIS A 165 -11.06 0.43 -4.52
CA HIS A 165 -12.30 0.72 -3.81
C HIS A 165 -12.22 0.36 -2.33
N SER A 166 -11.72 -0.83 -1.98
CA SER A 166 -11.60 -1.24 -0.58
C SER A 166 -10.54 -0.44 0.19
N LEU A 167 -9.39 -0.12 -0.44
CA LEU A 167 -8.32 0.68 0.17
C LEU A 167 -8.77 2.13 0.47
N TYR A 168 -9.39 2.82 -0.49
CA TYR A 168 -9.86 4.20 -0.28
C TYR A 168 -11.02 4.26 0.70
N ARG A 169 -11.95 3.29 0.65
CA ARG A 169 -13.02 3.15 1.66
C ARG A 169 -12.44 2.99 3.06
N GLN A 170 -11.41 2.17 3.23
CA GLN A 170 -10.76 2.00 4.53
C GLN A 170 -10.12 3.32 5.00
N GLN A 171 -9.38 4.02 4.14
CA GLN A 171 -8.75 5.29 4.48
C GLN A 171 -9.78 6.36 4.93
N MET A 172 -10.96 6.42 4.33
CA MET A 172 -12.05 7.31 4.76
C MET A 172 -12.63 6.89 6.13
N GLN A 173 -12.75 5.59 6.41
CA GLN A 173 -13.17 5.07 7.71
C GLN A 173 -12.12 5.36 8.81
N ASP A 174 -10.84 5.11 8.54
CA ASP A 174 -9.73 5.39 9.46
C ASP A 174 -9.63 6.90 9.76
N PHE A 175 -9.80 7.76 8.75
CA PHE A 175 -9.86 9.23 8.95
C PHE A 175 -11.03 9.66 9.84
N THR A 176 -12.24 9.18 9.56
CA THR A 176 -13.43 9.58 10.35
C THR A 176 -13.35 9.07 11.80
N GLN A 177 -12.78 7.88 12.02
CA GLN A 177 -12.49 7.38 13.37
C GLN A 177 -11.41 8.21 14.08
N GLU A 178 -10.34 8.61 13.39
CA GLU A 178 -9.33 9.52 13.95
C GLU A 178 -9.93 10.85 14.40
N GLN A 179 -10.84 11.45 13.62
CA GLN A 179 -11.50 12.70 14.00
C GLN A 179 -12.41 12.50 15.22
N ALA A 180 -13.21 11.43 15.25
CA ALA A 180 -14.10 11.15 16.38
C ALA A 180 -13.34 11.01 17.72
N ILE A 181 -12.14 10.42 17.71
CA ILE A 181 -11.28 10.30 18.89
C ILE A 181 -10.73 11.66 19.36
N ARG A 182 -10.54 12.63 18.46
CA ARG A 182 -10.01 13.97 18.81
C ARG A 182 -11.03 14.90 19.47
N PHE A 183 -12.29 14.49 19.56
CA PHE A 183 -13.38 15.24 20.22
C PHE A 183 -13.83 14.61 21.56
N LEU A 184 -13.02 13.70 22.12
CA LEU A 184 -13.24 13.00 23.40
C LEU A 184 -12.10 13.27 24.40
#